data_AF-A0A3B8YXM4-F1
#
_entry.id   AF-A0A3B8YXM4-F1
#
_cell.length_a   1.000
_cell.length_b   1.000
_cell.length_c   1.000
_cell.angle_alpha   90.00
_cell.angle_beta   90.00
_cell.angle_gamma   90.00
#
_symmetry.space_group_name_H-M   'P 1'
#
loop_
_entity.id
_entity.type
_entity.pdbx_description
1 polymer ?
#
loop_
_entity_poly.entity_id
_entity_poly.type
_entity_poly.pdbx_seq_one_letter_code
_entity_poly.pdbx_strand_id
1 'polypeptide(L)'
;MLGAGELNLKVVQIFHRSQNVLSRVVIFGGIGLVGLFFFLASTLNRSPWATGQGVAREQPIQFSHRHHSGELGIDCRYCHTTVEDAAYAGMPPTQTCMNCHSQV
;
A
#
# COMPACT_ATOMS: atom_id res chain seq x y z
N MET A 1 54.85 -33.24 -44.44
CA MET A 1 54.65 -34.38 -43.52
C MET A 1 54.52 -33.80 -42.11
N LEU A 2 53.41 -34.16 -41.43
CA LEU A 2 53.09 -33.91 -40.02
C LEU A 2 52.77 -32.43 -39.70
N GLY A 3 51.58 -32.02 -39.31
CA GLY A 3 50.39 -32.73 -38.85
C GLY A 3 49.71 -31.77 -37.87
N ALA A 4 48.56 -31.20 -38.27
CA ALA A 4 47.75 -30.35 -37.41
C ALA A 4 47.24 -31.22 -36.25
N GLY A 5 47.94 -31.16 -35.12
CA GLY A 5 47.52 -31.78 -33.87
C GLY A 5 46.36 -30.98 -33.29
N GLU A 6 45.13 -31.31 -33.71
CA GLU A 6 43.93 -30.88 -33.01
C GLU A 6 44.00 -31.39 -31.57
N LEU A 7 44.34 -30.50 -30.65
CA LEU A 7 44.14 -30.70 -29.22
C LEU A 7 42.64 -30.88 -28.98
N ASN A 8 42.19 -32.13 -29.06
CA ASN A 8 40.91 -32.60 -28.54
C ASN A 8 40.94 -32.46 -27.01
N LEU A 9 40.76 -31.23 -26.53
CA LEU A 9 40.46 -30.98 -25.13
C LEU A 9 39.09 -31.61 -24.86
N LYS A 10 39.08 -32.88 -24.45
CA LYS A 10 37.86 -33.54 -23.96
C LYS A 10 37.42 -32.80 -22.70
N VAL A 11 36.53 -31.83 -22.88
CA VAL A 11 35.87 -31.17 -21.76
C VAL A 11 35.09 -32.25 -21.02
N VAL A 12 35.50 -32.54 -19.79
CA VAL A 12 34.79 -33.47 -18.92
C VAL A 12 33.43 -32.86 -18.62
N GLN A 13 32.35 -33.54 -19.02
CA GLN A 13 31.00 -33.11 -18.72
C GLN A 13 30.73 -33.33 -17.22
N ILE A 14 30.98 -32.31 -16.41
CA ILE A 14 30.76 -32.34 -14.96
C ILE A 14 29.26 -32.33 -14.63
N PHE A 15 28.46 -31.63 -15.45
CA PHE A 15 27.02 -31.46 -15.23
C PHE A 15 26.18 -32.13 -16.33
N HIS A 16 25.17 -32.90 -15.91
CA HIS A 16 24.22 -33.54 -16.80
C HIS A 16 23.35 -32.50 -17.54
N ARG A 17 22.96 -32.77 -18.79
CA ARG A 17 22.18 -31.86 -19.64
C ARG A 17 20.87 -31.36 -19.00
N SER A 18 20.28 -32.14 -18.08
CA SER A 18 19.10 -31.73 -17.31
C SER A 18 19.35 -30.51 -16.42
N GLN A 19 20.60 -30.26 -16.03
CA GLN A 19 20.95 -29.13 -15.18
C GLN A 19 20.76 -27.78 -15.89
N ASN A 20 20.83 -27.73 -17.22
CA ASN A 20 20.47 -26.52 -17.97
C ASN A 20 18.98 -26.18 -17.84
N VAL A 21 18.11 -27.20 -17.84
CA VAL A 21 16.67 -27.01 -17.63
C VAL A 21 16.42 -26.61 -16.18
N LEU A 22 17.04 -27.32 -15.23
CA LEU A 22 16.91 -27.04 -13.80
C LEU A 22 17.33 -25.62 -13.45
N SER A 23 18.51 -25.17 -13.88
CA SER A 23 19.00 -23.81 -13.60
C SER A 23 18.07 -22.74 -14.17
N ARG A 24 17.54 -22.93 -15.39
CA ARG A 24 16.58 -21.98 -15.98
C ARG A 24 15.29 -21.92 -15.19
N VAL A 25 14.71 -23.08 -14.84
CA VAL A 25 13.47 -23.14 -14.06
C VAL A 25 13.66 -22.50 -12.68
N VAL A 26 14.77 -22.78 -12.01
CA VAL A 26 15.05 -22.21 -10.68
C VAL A 26 15.25 -20.70 -10.75
N ILE A 27 16.01 -20.20 -11.72
CA ILE A 27 16.28 -18.76 -11.85
C ILE A 27 14.98 -18.00 -12.20
N PHE A 28 14.29 -18.40 -13.27
CA PHE A 28 13.08 -17.69 -13.69
C PHE A 28 11.93 -17.90 -12.71
N GLY A 29 11.79 -19.11 -12.14
CA GLY A 29 10.82 -19.38 -11.09
C GLY A 29 11.11 -18.55 -9.84
N GLY A 30 12.36 -18.46 -9.40
CA GLY A 30 12.77 -17.64 -8.27
C GLY A 30 12.46 -16.16 -8.47
N ILE A 31 12.84 -15.59 -9.63
CA ILE A 31 12.51 -14.20 -9.97
C ILE A 31 11.00 -13.99 -10.01
N GLY A 32 10.26 -14.92 -10.62
CA GLY A 32 8.80 -14.86 -10.67
C GLY A 32 8.16 -14.88 -9.29
N LEU A 33 8.64 -15.73 -8.37
CA LEU A 33 8.15 -15.81 -6.99
C LEU A 33 8.46 -14.54 -6.20
N VAL A 34 9.66 -13.97 -6.34
CA VAL A 34 10.03 -12.70 -5.71
C VAL A 34 9.17 -11.56 -6.25
N GLY A 35 8.99 -11.49 -7.57
CA GLY A 35 8.10 -10.50 -8.20
C GLY A 35 6.65 -10.64 -7.73
N LEU A 36 6.14 -11.86 -7.66
CA LEU A 36 4.80 -12.15 -7.16
C LEU A 36 4.65 -11.76 -5.68
N PHE A 37 5.64 -12.05 -4.85
CA PHE A 37 5.65 -11.66 -3.45
C PHE A 37 5.53 -10.15 -3.28
N PHE A 38 6.38 -9.37 -3.96
CA PHE A 38 6.32 -7.91 -3.87
C PHE A 38 5.04 -7.34 -4.46
N PHE A 39 4.55 -7.92 -5.55
CA PHE A 39 3.26 -7.55 -6.13
C PHE A 39 2.13 -7.72 -5.11
N LEU A 40 1.97 -8.91 -4.52
CA LEU A 40 0.93 -9.20 -3.52
C LEU A 40 1.09 -8.34 -2.26
N ALA A 41 2.32 -8.18 -1.77
CA ALA A 41 2.58 -7.32 -0.61
C ALA A 41 2.15 -5.87 -0.89
N SER A 42 2.47 -5.34 -2.07
CA SER A 42 2.09 -3.97 -2.45
C SER A 42 0.59 -3.79 -2.62
N THR A 43 -0.12 -4.78 -3.18
CA THR A 43 -1.57 -4.70 -3.40
C THR A 43 -2.32 -4.79 -2.07
N LEU A 44 -1.89 -5.68 -1.18
CA LEU A 44 -2.44 -5.78 0.17
C LEU A 44 -2.16 -4.50 0.98
N ASN A 45 -0.94 -3.98 0.96
CA ASN A 45 -0.57 -2.76 1.68
C ASN A 45 -1.30 -1.51 1.19
N ARG A 46 -1.63 -1.45 -0.11
CA ARG A 46 -2.40 -0.33 -0.70
C ARG A 46 -3.92 -0.56 -0.65
N SER A 47 -4.38 -1.68 -0.12
CA SER A 47 -5.80 -1.99 -0.05
C SER A 47 -6.51 -1.17 1.03
N PRO A 48 -7.80 -0.83 0.86
CA PRO A 48 -8.61 -0.17 1.89
C PRO A 48 -8.65 -0.91 3.23
N TRP A 49 -8.46 -2.23 3.20
CA TRP A 49 -8.38 -3.06 4.39
C TRP A 49 -7.19 -2.69 5.28
N ALA A 50 -6.04 -2.36 4.70
CA ALA A 50 -4.84 -1.99 5.45
C ALA A 50 -4.99 -0.64 6.18
N THR A 51 -5.72 0.31 5.59
CA THR A 51 -5.96 1.63 6.19
C THR A 51 -7.22 1.68 7.06
N GLY A 52 -8.06 0.65 7.01
CA GLY A 52 -9.38 0.67 7.63
C GLY A 52 -10.33 1.70 6.99
N GLN A 53 -10.11 2.06 5.73
CA GLN A 53 -10.96 3.01 5.03
C GLN A 53 -12.40 2.48 4.96
N GLY A 54 -13.36 3.33 5.29
CA GLY A 54 -14.79 2.98 5.34
C GLY A 54 -15.24 2.30 6.65
N VAL A 55 -14.32 1.98 7.57
CA VAL A 55 -14.68 1.47 8.90
C VAL A 55 -15.05 2.64 9.81
N ALA A 56 -16.32 2.75 10.16
CA ALA A 56 -16.80 3.70 11.17
C ALA A 56 -16.19 3.36 12.53
N ARG A 57 -15.76 4.38 13.27
CA ARG A 57 -15.22 4.25 14.63
C ARG A 57 -16.26 4.72 15.63
N GLU A 58 -16.39 4.00 16.72
CA GLU A 58 -17.20 4.44 17.86
C GLU A 58 -16.67 5.78 18.38
N GLN A 59 -17.55 6.78 18.41
CA GLN A 59 -17.26 8.09 18.97
C GLN A 59 -18.01 8.25 20.29
N PRO A 60 -17.45 8.95 21.29
CA PRO A 60 -18.14 9.24 22.53
C PRO A 60 -19.49 9.94 22.33
N ILE A 61 -19.63 10.67 21.22
CA ILE A 61 -20.84 11.35 20.78
C ILE A 61 -21.04 10.99 19.30
N GLN A 62 -22.25 10.62 18.91
CA GLN A 62 -22.57 10.24 17.53
C GLN A 62 -22.67 11.47 16.62
N PHE A 63 -21.53 11.99 16.19
CA PHE A 63 -21.46 13.16 15.32
C PHE A 63 -21.69 12.80 13.84
N SER A 64 -22.55 13.56 13.15
CA SER A 64 -22.86 13.35 11.73
C SER A 64 -22.35 14.52 10.87
N HIS A 65 -21.24 14.31 10.15
CA HIS A 65 -20.77 15.28 9.15
C HIS A 65 -21.80 15.50 8.02
N ARG A 66 -22.56 14.46 7.67
CA ARG A 66 -23.61 14.52 6.65
C ARG A 66 -24.66 15.58 7.00
N HIS A 67 -25.12 15.59 8.25
CA HIS A 67 -26.12 16.55 8.69
C HIS A 67 -25.56 17.99 8.67
N HIS A 68 -24.40 18.21 9.29
CA HIS A 68 -23.86 19.56 9.46
C HIS A 68 -23.32 20.18 8.17
N SER A 69 -22.46 19.47 7.44
CA SER A 69 -21.84 20.02 6.23
C SER A 69 -22.66 19.76 4.97
N GLY A 70 -23.33 18.61 4.89
CA GLY A 70 -24.11 18.23 3.71
C GLY A 70 -25.51 18.84 3.68
N GLU A 71 -26.30 18.66 4.74
CA GLU A 71 -27.70 19.06 4.77
C GLU A 71 -27.89 20.52 5.19
N LEU A 72 -27.16 20.99 6.21
CA LEU A 72 -27.22 22.38 6.69
C LEU A 72 -26.27 23.32 5.94
N GLY A 73 -25.29 22.79 5.19
CA GLY A 73 -24.34 23.59 4.42
C GLY A 73 -23.34 24.38 5.27
N ILE A 74 -23.05 23.94 6.50
CA ILE A 74 -22.05 24.59 7.35
C ILE A 74 -20.66 24.38 6.73
N ASP A 75 -19.94 25.48 6.52
CA ASP A 75 -18.58 25.46 5.97
C ASP A 75 -17.62 24.69 6.88
N CYS A 76 -16.71 23.89 6.29
CA CYS A 76 -15.80 23.04 7.06
C CYS A 76 -14.88 23.83 8.01
N ARG A 77 -14.55 25.09 7.67
CA ARG A 77 -13.70 25.99 8.47
C ARG A 77 -14.38 26.48 9.73
N TYR A 78 -15.71 26.40 9.81
CA TYR A 78 -16.45 26.76 11.01
C TYR A 78 -16.05 25.87 12.21
N CYS A 79 -15.82 24.58 11.95
CA CYS A 79 -15.37 23.63 12.97
C CYS A 79 -13.86 23.41 12.94
N HIS A 80 -13.26 23.32 11.75
CA HIS A 80 -11.82 23.07 11.57
C HIS A 80 -11.08 24.38 11.27
N THR A 81 -10.90 25.19 12.29
CA THR A 81 -10.49 26.60 12.13
C THR A 81 -9.04 26.78 11.65
N THR A 82 -8.18 25.76 11.79
CA THR A 82 -6.76 25.86 11.47
C THR A 82 -6.40 25.34 10.08
N VAL A 83 -7.38 24.94 9.26
CA VAL A 83 -7.13 24.32 7.94
C VAL A 83 -6.41 25.22 6.95
N GLU A 84 -6.50 26.55 7.10
CA GLU A 84 -5.85 27.50 6.18
C GLU A 84 -4.41 27.84 6.62
N ASP A 85 -4.11 27.71 7.93
CA ASP A 85 -2.87 28.26 8.51
C ASP A 85 -1.94 27.20 9.13
N ALA A 86 -2.39 25.96 9.32
CA ALA A 86 -1.63 24.90 9.98
C ALA A 86 -1.64 23.58 9.20
N ALA A 87 -0.61 22.76 9.42
CA ALA A 87 -0.50 21.41 8.84
C ALA A 87 -1.52 20.39 9.42
N TYR A 88 -2.37 20.83 10.34
CA TYR A 88 -3.39 20.03 11.00
C TYR A 88 -4.69 20.83 11.10
N ALA A 89 -5.82 20.19 10.80
CA ALA A 89 -7.13 20.83 10.75
C ALA A 89 -7.72 21.22 12.12
N GLY A 90 -7.19 20.68 13.21
CA GLY A 90 -7.78 20.89 14.54
C GLY A 90 -9.03 20.04 14.77
N MET A 91 -9.35 19.76 16.03
CA MET A 91 -10.70 19.35 16.44
C MET A 91 -11.38 20.54 17.12
N PRO A 92 -12.68 20.80 16.86
CA PRO A 92 -13.38 21.90 17.50
C PRO A 92 -13.49 21.69 19.02
N PRO A 93 -13.42 22.75 19.83
CA PRO A 93 -13.79 22.67 21.24
C PRO A 93 -15.31 22.49 21.39
N THR A 94 -15.74 21.95 22.54
CA THR A 94 -17.17 21.78 22.86
C THR A 94 -17.99 23.07 22.70
N GLN A 95 -17.37 24.23 22.96
CA GLN A 95 -18.03 25.52 22.79
C GLN A 95 -18.58 25.74 21.36
N THR A 96 -17.88 25.27 20.32
CA THR A 96 -18.36 25.35 18.93
C THR A 96 -19.69 24.62 18.76
N CYS A 97 -19.83 23.44 19.38
CA CYS A 97 -21.08 22.69 19.38
C CYS A 97 -22.19 23.47 20.11
N MET A 98 -21.85 24.08 21.25
CA MET A 98 -22.81 24.80 22.10
C MET A 98 -23.31 26.11 21.50
N ASN A 99 -22.66 26.66 20.47
CA ASN A 99 -23.17 27.82 19.73
C ASN A 99 -24.58 27.59 19.15
N CYS A 100 -24.92 26.34 18.83
CA CYS A 100 -26.26 25.95 18.38
C CYS A 100 -26.95 25.00 19.38
N HIS A 101 -26.21 24.11 20.02
CA HIS A 101 -26.78 23.07 20.90
C HIS A 101 -27.08 23.53 22.33
N SER A 102 -26.87 24.80 22.69
CA SER A 102 -27.11 25.31 24.05
C SER A 102 -28.58 25.41 24.48
N GLN A 103 -29.51 25.31 23.53
CA GLN A 103 -30.94 25.51 23.77
C GLN A 103 -31.77 24.28 23.39
N VAL A 104 -31.11 23.12 23.22
CA VAL A 104 -31.72 21.86 22.79
C VAL A 104 -31.82 20.90 23.97
#